data_AF-A0A1J3K043-F1
#
_entry.id   AF-A0A1J3K043-F1
#
_cell.length_a   1.000
_cell.length_b   1.000
_cell.length_c   1.000
_cell.angle_alpha   90.00
_cell.angle_beta   90.00
_cell.angle_gamma   90.00
#
_symmetry.space_group_name_H-M   'P 1'
#
loop_
_entity.id
_entity.type
_entity.pdbx_description
1 polymer ?
#
loop_
_entity_poly.entity_id
_entity_poly.type
_entity_poly.pdbx_seq_one_letter_code
_entity_poly.pdbx_strand_id
1 'polypeptide(L)'
;FTDTLPLLNLTLLYPFEELQSLNLSMSNLEGWFDQRQGYKSLGRFRKLEIMDLSYNYFSRSVFPFLNEVASLKTLILGGNYIEGAFPVTELINLTNL
;
A
#
# COMPACT_ATOMS: atom_id res chain seq x y z
N PHE A 1 2.41 26.81 7.32
CA PHE A 1 1.80 25.48 7.39
C PHE A 1 2.77 24.55 6.68
N THR A 2 3.25 23.49 7.33
CA THR A 2 4.20 22.58 6.68
C THR A 2 3.46 21.79 5.60
N ASP A 3 3.85 21.97 4.34
CA ASP A 3 3.27 21.36 3.13
C ASP A 3 3.52 19.84 3.02
N THR A 4 3.48 19.11 4.15
CA THR A 4 3.72 17.66 4.17
C THR A 4 2.39 16.93 4.18
N LEU A 5 2.14 16.11 3.16
CA LEU A 5 0.96 15.27 3.09
C LEU A 5 1.03 14.16 4.15
N PRO A 6 -0.12 13.62 4.60
CA PRO A 6 -0.14 12.63 5.67
C PRO A 6 0.43 11.27 5.24
N LEU A 7 1.14 10.64 6.17
CA LEU A 7 1.56 9.24 6.11
C LEU A 7 0.64 8.37 6.97
N LEU A 8 0.24 7.21 6.47
CA LEU A 8 -0.55 6.25 7.23
C LEU A 8 0.35 5.45 8.20
N ASN A 9 0.00 5.44 9.48
CA ASN A 9 0.64 4.58 10.47
C ASN A 9 0.09 3.15 10.37
N LEU A 10 0.88 2.21 9.85
CA LEU A 10 0.44 0.83 9.64
C LEU A 10 0.23 0.04 10.92
N THR A 11 0.82 0.48 12.03
CA THR A 11 0.62 -0.17 13.34
C THR A 11 -0.84 -0.07 13.81
N LEU A 12 -1.60 0.92 13.32
CA LEU A 12 -3.03 1.04 13.60
C LEU A 12 -3.87 -0.07 12.98
N LEU A 13 -3.36 -0.71 11.93
CA LEU A 13 -4.07 -1.78 11.22
C LEU A 13 -3.76 -3.18 11.78
N TYR A 14 -2.75 -3.32 12.66
CA TYR A 14 -2.30 -4.61 13.18
C TYR A 14 -3.40 -5.47 13.84
N PRO A 15 -4.40 -4.92 14.55
CA PRO A 15 -5.48 -5.72 15.11
C PRO A 15 -6.37 -6.44 14.07
N PHE A 16 -6.31 -6.01 12.80
CA PHE A 16 -7.16 -6.54 11.72
C PHE A 16 -6.42 -7.57 10.87
N GLU A 17 -5.87 -8.62 11.48
CA GLU A 17 -5.14 -9.67 10.75
C GLU A 17 -6.01 -10.46 9.75
N GLU A 18 -7.33 -10.41 9.96
CA GLU A 18 -8.38 -11.04 9.15
C GLU A 18 -8.87 -10.15 8.00
N LEU A 19 -8.29 -8.97 7.81
CA LEU A 19 -8.72 -8.02 6.78
C LEU A 19 -8.58 -8.61 5.38
N GLN A 20 -9.67 -8.60 4.61
CA GLN A 20 -9.72 -9.07 3.23
C GLN A 20 -9.75 -7.95 2.19
N SER A 21 -10.27 -6.79 2.59
CA SER A 21 -10.38 -5.60 1.73
C SER A 21 -9.98 -4.36 2.52
N LEU A 22 -9.12 -3.53 1.93
CA LEU A 22 -8.72 -2.24 2.47
C LEU A 22 -8.99 -1.17 1.42
N ASN A 23 -9.89 -0.25 1.74
CA ASN A 23 -10.15 0.92 0.92
C ASN A 23 -9.61 2.18 1.62
N LEU A 24 -8.62 2.81 0.98
CA LEU A 24 -8.02 4.09 1.38
C LEU A 24 -8.13 5.12 0.26
N SER A 25 -9.07 4.94 -0.66
CA SER A 25 -9.30 5.87 -1.76
C SER A 25 -9.61 7.27 -1.22
N MET A 26 -9.14 8.31 -1.92
CA MET A 26 -9.43 9.72 -1.58
C MET A 26 -9.07 10.10 -0.13
N SER A 27 -7.98 9.54 0.42
CA SER A 27 -7.57 9.76 1.81
C SER A 27 -6.42 10.78 1.98
N ASN A 28 -6.03 11.46 0.89
CA ASN A 28 -4.94 12.42 0.84
C ASN A 28 -3.57 11.87 1.30
N LEU A 29 -3.33 10.57 1.20
CA LEU A 29 -2.09 9.93 1.67
C LEU A 29 -0.96 10.07 0.65
N GLU A 30 0.26 10.38 1.10
CA GLU A 30 1.46 10.28 0.25
C GLU A 30 2.27 8.99 0.49
N GLY A 31 2.02 8.33 1.62
CA GLY A 31 2.88 7.24 2.05
C GLY A 31 2.38 6.51 3.31
N TRP A 32 3.24 5.62 3.78
CA TRP A 32 2.98 4.66 4.84
C TRP A 32 4.21 4.69 5.74
N PHE A 33 4.03 4.49 7.03
CA PHE A 33 5.15 4.27 7.92
C PHE A 33 4.84 3.23 8.98
N ASP A 34 5.90 2.57 9.40
CA ASP A 34 5.90 1.67 10.54
C ASP A 34 7.30 1.67 11.15
N GLN A 35 7.40 2.17 12.38
CA GLN A 35 8.69 2.27 13.06
C GLN A 35 9.26 0.91 13.52
N ARG A 36 8.44 -0.15 13.49
CA ARG A 36 8.82 -1.49 13.95
C ARG A 36 9.24 -2.37 12.79
N GLN A 37 8.44 -2.43 11.72
CA GLN A 37 8.66 -3.34 10.60
C GLN A 37 8.91 -2.66 9.25
N GLY A 38 8.81 -1.33 9.19
CA GLY A 38 9.10 -0.57 7.97
C GLY A 38 8.27 -1.02 6.78
N TYR A 39 8.94 -1.30 5.65
CA TYR A 39 8.25 -1.75 4.44
C TYR A 39 7.63 -3.15 4.57
N LYS A 40 8.13 -3.99 5.48
CA LYS A 40 7.65 -5.38 5.69
C LYS A 40 6.30 -5.47 6.39
N SER A 41 5.78 -4.36 6.90
CA SER A 41 4.59 -4.32 7.74
C SER A 41 3.35 -4.89 7.10
N LEU A 42 3.19 -4.70 5.78
CA LEU A 42 2.01 -5.20 5.09
C LEU A 42 2.01 -6.71 4.90
N GLY A 43 3.17 -7.36 5.01
CA GLY A 43 3.27 -8.82 4.98
C GLY A 43 2.50 -9.52 6.10
N ARG A 44 2.06 -8.80 7.14
CA ARG A 44 1.16 -9.35 8.18
C ARG A 44 -0.22 -9.71 7.64
N PHE A 45 -0.74 -8.96 6.66
CA PHE A 45 -2.12 -9.09 6.20
C PHE A 45 -2.27 -10.23 5.19
N ARG A 46 -2.05 -11.48 5.64
CA ARG A 46 -2.03 -12.69 4.80
C ARG A 46 -3.37 -13.01 4.12
N LYS A 47 -4.45 -12.37 4.54
CA LYS A 47 -5.81 -12.54 4.01
C LYS A 47 -6.27 -11.36 3.15
N LEU A 48 -5.44 -10.33 2.97
CA LEU A 48 -5.80 -9.12 2.23
C LEU A 48 -5.77 -9.40 0.73
N GLU A 49 -6.94 -9.38 0.10
CA GLU A 49 -7.10 -9.70 -1.32
C GLU A 49 -7.35 -8.44 -2.16
N ILE A 50 -8.00 -7.42 -1.59
CA ILE A 50 -8.36 -6.19 -2.30
C ILE A 50 -7.73 -5.00 -1.59
N MET A 51 -7.03 -4.17 -2.37
CA MET A 51 -6.48 -2.91 -1.88
C MET A 51 -6.76 -1.79 -2.87
N ASP A 52 -7.54 -0.80 -2.42
CA ASP A 52 -7.84 0.41 -3.19
C ASP A 52 -7.10 1.60 -2.58
N LEU A 53 -6.16 2.15 -3.35
CA LEU A 53 -5.34 3.32 -3.01
C LEU A 53 -5.60 4.47 -3.99
N SER A 54 -6.66 4.38 -4.79
CA SER A 54 -6.94 5.36 -5.83
C SER A 54 -7.11 6.78 -5.28
N TYR A 55 -6.83 7.78 -6.11
CA TYR A 55 -7.02 9.20 -5.78
C TYR A 55 -6.29 9.62 -4.49
N ASN A 56 -5.00 9.28 -4.41
CA ASN A 56 -4.10 9.71 -3.33
C ASN A 56 -2.85 10.36 -3.94
N TYR A 57 -1.82 10.55 -3.13
CA TYR A 57 -0.56 11.16 -3.52
C TYR A 57 0.61 10.15 -3.57
N PHE A 58 0.34 8.85 -3.71
CA PHE A 58 1.40 7.84 -3.71
C PHE A 58 2.34 8.00 -4.91
N SER A 59 3.62 7.75 -4.68
CA SER A 59 4.64 7.64 -5.71
C SER A 59 5.16 6.20 -5.79
N ARG A 60 6.19 5.94 -6.61
CA ARG A 60 6.82 4.62 -6.74
C ARG A 60 7.38 4.06 -5.43
N SER A 61 7.59 4.90 -4.41
CA SER A 61 8.04 4.47 -3.08
C SER A 61 7.07 3.51 -2.38
N VAL A 62 5.83 3.38 -2.88
CA VAL A 62 4.83 2.45 -2.34
C VAL A 62 5.10 0.98 -2.70
N PHE A 63 5.79 0.69 -3.80
CA PHE A 63 5.93 -0.68 -4.30
C PHE A 63 6.64 -1.66 -3.36
N PRO A 64 7.72 -1.28 -2.63
CA PRO A 64 8.32 -2.16 -1.63
C PRO A 64 7.35 -2.61 -0.54
N PHE A 65 6.37 -1.79 -0.18
CA PHE A 65 5.33 -2.17 0.78
C PHE A 65 4.34 -3.14 0.14
N LEU A 66 3.86 -2.83 -1.07
CA LEU A 66 2.88 -3.64 -1.78
C LEU A 66 3.40 -5.05 -2.08
N ASN A 67 4.68 -5.17 -2.44
CA ASN A 67 5.33 -6.45 -2.73
C ASN A 67 5.33 -7.44 -1.55
N GLU A 68 5.02 -6.98 -0.32
CA GLU A 68 4.94 -7.84 0.86
C GLU A 68 3.56 -8.52 0.99
N VAL A 69 2.55 -8.07 0.24
CA VAL A 69 1.16 -8.55 0.32
C VAL A 69 0.85 -9.56 -0.79
N ALA A 70 1.53 -10.71 -0.76
CA ALA A 70 1.39 -11.76 -1.78
C ALA A 70 -0.04 -12.32 -1.93
N SER A 71 -0.95 -12.05 -0.98
CA SER A 71 -2.36 -12.44 -1.04
C SER A 71 -3.22 -11.55 -1.94
N LEU A 72 -2.72 -10.38 -2.38
CA LEU A 72 -3.48 -9.46 -3.21
C LEU A 72 -3.90 -10.10 -4.53
N LYS A 73 -5.16 -9.89 -4.88
CA LYS A 73 -5.82 -10.25 -6.15
C LYS A 73 -6.33 -9.01 -6.89
N THR A 74 -6.43 -7.87 -6.21
CA THR A 74 -6.90 -6.63 -6.81
C THR A 74 -6.18 -5.46 -6.16
N LEU A 75 -5.54 -4.65 -7.00
CA LEU A 75 -4.82 -3.44 -6.60
C LEU A 75 -5.27 -2.28 -7.49
N ILE A 76 -5.82 -1.24 -6.88
CA ILE A 76 -6.31 -0.05 -7.58
C ILE A 76 -5.43 1.14 -7.22
N LEU A 77 -4.73 1.69 -8.22
CA LEU A 77 -3.74 2.77 -8.05
C LEU A 77 -4.06 4.05 -8.84
N GLY A 78 -5.18 4.08 -9.58
CA GLY A 78 -5.52 5.21 -10.44
C GLY A 78 -5.61 6.54 -9.68
N GLY A 79 -5.14 7.64 -10.28
CA GLY A 79 -5.17 8.97 -9.64
C GLY A 79 -4.10 9.17 -8.55
N ASN A 80 -2.93 8.54 -8.69
CA ASN A 80 -1.73 8.77 -7.88
C ASN A 80 -0.60 9.38 -8.73
N TYR A 81 0.52 9.77 -8.10
CA TYR A 81 1.74 10.30 -8.76
C TYR A 81 2.71 9.17 -9.14
N ILE A 82 2.17 8.07 -9.65
CA ILE A 82 2.96 6.92 -10.10
C ILE A 82 3.33 7.15 -11.56
N GLU A 83 4.52 7.69 -11.77
CA GLU A 83 5.07 7.97 -13.10
C GLU A 83 6.03 6.87 -13.59
N GLY A 84 6.23 6.86 -14.92
CA GLY A 84 7.17 5.98 -15.59
C GLY A 84 6.60 4.59 -15.92
N ALA A 85 7.50 3.65 -16.24
CA ALA A 85 7.13 2.30 -16.64
C ALA A 85 6.54 1.50 -15.47
N PHE A 86 5.65 0.55 -15.80
CA PHE A 86 5.07 -0.36 -14.82
C PHE A 86 6.17 -1.16 -14.08
N PRO A 87 6.13 -1.23 -12.73
CA PRO A 87 7.21 -1.73 -11.88
C PRO A 87 7.21 -3.26 -11.76
N VAL A 88 7.43 -3.98 -12.86
CA VAL A 88 7.37 -5.46 -12.86
C VAL A 88 8.30 -6.08 -11.82
N THR A 89 9.50 -5.53 -11.66
CA THR A 89 10.50 -6.05 -10.73
C THR A 89 10.16 -5.78 -9.26
N GLU A 90 9.51 -4.66 -8.97
CA GLU A 90 9.15 -4.27 -7.62
C GLU A 90 7.85 -4.91 -7.15
N LEU A 91 7.10 -5.59 -8.03
CA LEU A 91 5.86 -6.31 -7.72
C LEU A 91 5.96 -7.83 -7.96
N ILE A 92 7.18 -8.38 -8.03
CA ILE A 92 7.43 -9.78 -8.42
C ILE A 92 6.74 -10.81 -7.51
N ASN A 93 6.47 -10.48 -6.24
CA ASN A 93 5.81 -11.37 -5.29
C ASN A 93 4.28 -11.31 -5.36
N LEU A 94 3.70 -10.40 -6.15
CA LEU A 94 2.25 -10.30 -6.35
C LEU A 94 1.77 -11.30 -7.40
N THR A 95 2.04 -12.58 -7.15
CA THR A 95 1.76 -13.67 -8.11
C THR A 95 0.28 -13.97 -8.29
N ASN A 96 -0.58 -13.44 -7.41
CA ASN A 96 -2.03 -13.60 -7.45
C ASN A 96 -2.75 -12.37 -8.02
N LEU A 97 -2.02 -11.30 -8.35
CA LEU A 97 -2.55 -10.03 -8.83
C LEU A 97 -2.99 -10.09 -10.31
#